data_AF-A0AAD9FI33-F1
#
_entry.id   AF-A0AAD9FI33-F1
#
_cell.length_a   1.000
_cell.length_b   1.000
_cell.length_c   1.000
_cell.angle_alpha   90.00
_cell.angle_beta   90.00
_cell.angle_gamma   90.00
#
_symmetry.space_group_name_H-M   'P 1'
#
loop_
_entity.id
_entity.type
_entity.pdbx_description
1 polymer ?
#
loop_
_entity_poly.entity_id
_entity_poly.type
_entity_poly.pdbx_seq_one_letter_code
_entity_poly.pdbx_strand_id
1 'polypeptide(L)'
;MLTLSSRDLHQRHILKMMKHAWDSYRQYGWGHNELKPLAKKGHSTNIFGNSQLGATIVDALDSLYIMGLHDEFKDGQEWIEQNLDFGVCPAGPPHCSRPSHDGCVGNAEVSVFEVNIRFIGGLLAAYYLSGQEMFKLKAVQLAEKLLPAFNTPTGIPWAMVNLKSGVGRNWGWASAGSSILAEFGTLHMEFVHLTYLTGNPAYYQKVMHIRKLLAKMDRPNGLYPNYLNPRTGRWGQ
;
A
#
# COMPACT_ATOMS: atom_id res chain seq x y z
N MET A 1 -21.63 40.78 10.17
CA MET A 1 -20.49 39.93 10.60
C MET A 1 -21.08 38.58 10.98
N LEU A 2 -20.99 37.56 10.11
CA LEU A 2 -21.58 36.24 10.39
C LEU A 2 -20.66 35.48 11.35
N THR A 3 -21.15 35.17 12.55
CA THR A 3 -20.46 34.32 13.53
C THR A 3 -20.41 32.89 13.00
N LEU A 4 -19.20 32.32 12.87
CA LEU A 4 -19.00 30.94 12.44
C LEU A 4 -19.62 29.97 13.46
N SER A 5 -20.21 28.88 12.99
CA SER A 5 -20.74 27.85 13.87
C SER A 5 -19.59 27.10 14.58
N SER A 6 -19.88 26.48 15.73
CA SER A 6 -18.89 25.62 16.43
C SER A 6 -18.37 24.49 15.53
N ARG A 7 -19.21 23.96 14.63
CA ARG A 7 -18.81 22.96 13.63
C ARG A 7 -17.77 23.51 12.66
N ASP A 8 -17.96 24.74 12.16
CA ASP A 8 -17.02 25.37 11.23
C ASP A 8 -15.67 25.65 11.90
N LEU A 9 -15.68 26.00 13.20
CA LEU A 9 -14.46 26.17 13.98
C LEU A 9 -13.69 24.85 14.14
N HIS A 10 -14.38 23.75 14.44
CA HIS A 10 -13.74 22.43 14.53
C HIS A 10 -13.16 21.96 13.19
N GLN A 11 -13.90 22.11 12.09
CA GLN A 11 -13.39 21.76 10.76
C GLN A 11 -12.14 22.56 10.39
N ARG A 12 -12.14 23.88 10.65
CA ARG A 12 -10.96 24.73 10.44
C ARG A 12 -9.78 24.33 11.32
N HIS A 13 -10.04 23.86 12.54
CA HIS A 13 -8.98 23.38 13.43
C HIS A 13 -8.34 22.09 12.89
N ILE A 14 -9.16 21.14 12.41
CA ILE A 14 -8.66 19.90 11.78
C ILE A 14 -7.82 20.21 10.53
N LEU A 15 -8.25 21.17 9.70
CA LEU A 15 -7.47 21.60 8.54
C LEU A 15 -6.10 22.15 8.95
N LYS A 16 -6.03 22.95 10.03
CA LYS A 16 -4.76 23.43 10.59
C LYS A 16 -3.88 22.29 11.09
N MET A 17 -4.47 21.26 11.70
CA MET A 17 -3.72 20.08 12.15
C MET A 17 -3.16 19.27 10.97
N MET A 18 -3.94 19.07 9.91
CA MET A 18 -3.46 18.41 8.69
C MET A 18 -2.31 19.19 8.06
N LYS A 19 -2.48 20.51 7.90
CA LYS A 19 -1.45 21.40 7.37
C LYS A 19 -0.18 21.35 8.21
N HIS A 20 -0.29 21.40 9.54
CA HIS A 20 0.85 21.26 10.45
C HIS A 20 1.59 19.93 10.29
N ALA A 21 0.86 18.82 10.18
CA ALA A 21 1.43 17.49 9.97
C ALA A 21 2.12 17.38 8.61
N TRP A 22 1.46 17.84 7.54
CA TRP A 22 2.01 17.83 6.18
C TRP A 22 3.25 18.70 6.06
N ASP A 23 3.22 19.94 6.55
CA ASP A 23 4.36 20.86 6.48
C ASP A 23 5.58 20.30 7.25
N SER A 24 5.33 19.70 8.41
CA SER A 24 6.39 19.03 9.19
C SER A 24 6.96 17.82 8.45
N TYR A 25 6.11 17.00 7.81
CA TYR A 25 6.55 15.88 6.99
C TYR A 25 7.35 16.37 5.76
N ARG A 26 6.83 17.36 5.05
CA ARG A 26 7.48 17.99 3.90
C ARG A 26 8.85 18.57 4.24
N GLN A 27 9.01 19.12 5.44
CA GLN A 27 10.27 19.70 5.90
C GLN A 27 11.30 18.66 6.34
N TYR A 28 10.87 17.62 7.06
CA TYR A 28 11.81 16.73 7.79
C TYR A 28 11.80 15.27 7.32
N GLY A 29 10.85 14.88 6.49
CA GLY A 29 10.62 13.49 6.09
C GLY A 29 10.27 13.30 4.61
N TRP A 30 10.46 14.31 3.76
CA TRP A 30 10.06 14.24 2.35
C TRP A 30 10.63 13.03 1.62
N GLY A 31 9.77 12.26 0.97
CA GLY A 31 10.11 11.02 0.27
C GLY A 31 10.32 9.79 1.15
N HIS A 32 10.51 9.96 2.47
CA HIS A 32 10.49 8.85 3.41
C HIS A 32 9.07 8.32 3.61
N ASN A 33 8.95 7.08 4.08
CA ASN A 33 7.64 6.48 4.33
C ASN A 33 6.87 7.22 5.42
N GLU A 34 7.55 7.64 6.48
CA GLU A 34 6.96 8.30 7.65
C GLU A 34 7.90 9.36 8.25
N LEU A 35 7.42 10.13 9.23
CA LEU A 35 8.18 11.14 9.97
C LEU A 35 8.38 10.70 11.44
N LYS A 36 9.59 10.91 11.99
CA LYS A 36 9.82 10.95 13.45
C LYS A 36 9.76 12.40 13.92
N PRO A 37 8.61 12.92 14.40
CA PRO A 37 8.42 14.35 14.60
C PRO A 37 9.31 14.95 15.69
N LEU A 38 9.56 14.21 16.78
CA LEU A 38 10.46 14.65 17.85
C LEU A 38 11.92 14.72 17.41
N ALA A 39 12.35 13.74 16.60
CA ALA A 39 13.72 13.65 16.10
C ALA A 39 13.94 14.44 14.80
N LYS A 40 12.88 15.01 14.22
CA LYS A 40 12.88 15.78 12.96
C LYS A 40 13.63 15.06 11.82
N LYS A 41 13.32 13.79 11.60
CA LYS A 41 13.90 12.98 10.53
C LYS A 41 12.92 11.97 9.96
N GLY A 42 13.16 11.56 8.71
CA GLY A 42 12.42 10.49 8.06
C GLY A 42 12.52 9.14 8.79
N HIS A 43 11.50 8.31 8.58
CA HIS A 43 11.42 6.94 9.04
C HIS A 43 10.99 6.03 7.89
N SER A 44 11.67 4.90 7.74
CA SER A 44 11.23 3.79 6.91
C SER A 44 11.03 2.58 7.83
N THR A 45 9.80 2.08 7.89
CA THR A 45 9.46 0.84 8.58
C THR A 45 9.86 -0.35 7.71
N ASN A 46 10.19 -1.48 8.34
CA ASN A 46 10.58 -2.71 7.61
C ASN A 46 9.42 -3.31 6.78
N ILE A 47 8.20 -2.82 6.95
CA ILE A 47 6.98 -3.29 6.26
C ILE A 47 7.03 -2.97 4.76
N PHE A 48 7.71 -1.89 4.39
CA PHE A 48 7.96 -1.50 3.00
C PHE A 48 9.39 -1.86 2.56
N GLY A 49 10.02 -2.81 3.27
CA GLY A 49 11.43 -3.14 3.11
C GLY A 49 12.35 -1.94 3.44
N ASN A 50 13.52 -1.91 2.82
CA ASN A 50 14.47 -0.80 2.96
C ASN A 50 14.18 0.37 2.00
N SER A 51 13.04 0.34 1.30
CA SER A 51 12.72 1.32 0.26
C SER A 51 12.00 2.54 0.80
N GLN A 52 12.40 3.70 0.27
CA GLN A 52 11.73 4.98 0.50
C GLN A 52 10.67 5.15 -0.60
N LEU A 53 9.43 4.78 -0.28
CA LEU A 53 8.30 4.77 -1.21
C LEU A 53 7.42 6.02 -1.06
N GLY A 54 7.69 6.90 -0.10
CA GLY A 54 6.84 8.05 0.17
C GLY A 54 5.44 7.64 0.65
N ALA A 55 5.32 6.64 1.53
CA ALA A 55 4.02 6.16 2.02
C ALA A 55 3.11 7.30 2.52
N THR A 56 3.64 8.20 3.34
CA THR A 56 2.88 9.39 3.82
C THR A 56 2.44 10.31 2.68
N ILE A 57 3.21 10.43 1.59
CA ILE A 57 2.80 11.23 0.42
C ILE A 57 1.54 10.63 -0.21
N VAL A 58 1.57 9.32 -0.48
CA VAL A 58 0.46 8.61 -1.12
C VAL A 58 -0.77 8.56 -0.22
N ASP A 59 -0.60 8.20 1.05
CA ASP A 59 -1.69 8.11 2.04
C ASP A 59 -2.38 9.46 2.31
N ALA A 60 -1.69 10.58 2.12
CA ALA A 60 -2.24 11.90 2.41
C ALA A 60 -3.02 12.52 1.24
N LEU A 61 -2.85 12.03 0.01
CA LEU A 61 -3.36 12.72 -1.18
C LEU A 61 -4.86 12.96 -1.16
N ASP A 62 -5.65 11.93 -0.87
CA ASP A 62 -7.10 12.06 -0.84
C ASP A 62 -7.57 13.03 0.26
N SER A 63 -6.93 12.98 1.43
CA SER A 63 -7.17 13.86 2.57
C SER A 63 -6.84 15.31 2.23
N LEU A 64 -5.70 15.58 1.59
CA LEU A 64 -5.33 16.91 1.10
C LEU A 64 -6.36 17.41 0.09
N TYR A 65 -6.76 16.56 -0.85
CA TYR A 65 -7.72 16.91 -1.90
C TYR A 65 -9.09 17.29 -1.31
N ILE A 66 -9.67 16.46 -0.44
CA ILE A 66 -11.00 16.74 0.15
C ILE A 66 -10.99 17.92 1.13
N MET A 67 -9.83 18.27 1.70
CA MET A 67 -9.66 19.44 2.56
C MET A 67 -9.42 20.74 1.78
N GLY A 68 -9.32 20.68 0.44
CA GLY A 68 -9.04 21.84 -0.41
C GLY A 68 -7.58 22.30 -0.38
N LEU A 69 -6.67 21.45 0.12
CA LEU A 69 -5.22 21.68 0.17
C LEU A 69 -4.58 21.26 -1.17
N HIS A 70 -4.98 21.94 -2.25
CA HIS A 70 -4.65 21.53 -3.61
C HIS A 70 -3.18 21.81 -4.00
N ASP A 71 -2.54 22.80 -3.39
CA ASP A 71 -1.11 23.06 -3.60
C ASP A 71 -0.27 21.92 -2.99
N GLU A 72 -0.63 21.47 -1.79
CA GLU A 72 -0.01 20.31 -1.13
C GLU A 72 -0.27 19.01 -1.88
N PHE A 73 -1.49 18.83 -2.40
CA PHE A 73 -1.81 17.70 -3.27
C PHE A 73 -0.90 17.68 -4.51
N LYS A 74 -0.69 18.85 -5.13
CA LYS A 74 0.16 18.99 -6.31
C LYS A 74 1.63 18.66 -6.00
N ASP A 75 2.15 19.12 -4.86
CA ASP A 75 3.48 18.74 -4.38
C ASP A 75 3.65 17.21 -4.29
N GLY A 76 2.65 16.51 -3.73
CA GLY A 76 2.66 15.06 -3.61
C GLY A 76 2.56 14.35 -4.97
N GLN A 77 1.71 14.86 -5.86
CA GLN A 77 1.57 14.37 -7.23
C GLN A 77 2.88 14.45 -8.01
N GLU A 78 3.54 15.62 -8.01
CA GLU A 78 4.81 15.82 -8.69
C GLU A 78 5.88 14.87 -8.15
N TRP A 79 5.90 14.63 -6.83
CA TRP A 79 6.81 13.65 -6.24
C TRP A 79 6.55 12.23 -6.74
N ILE A 80 5.29 11.79 -6.78
CA ILE A 80 4.92 10.44 -7.25
C ILE A 80 5.30 10.24 -8.71
N GLU A 81 5.03 11.24 -9.56
CA GLU A 81 5.36 11.20 -10.98
C GLU A 81 6.86 11.01 -11.20
N GLN A 82 7.68 11.74 -10.45
CA GLN A 82 9.13 11.78 -10.62
C GLN A 82 9.88 10.64 -9.89
N ASN A 83 9.36 10.17 -8.76
CA ASN A 83 10.15 9.34 -7.82
C ASN A 83 9.54 7.97 -7.50
N LEU A 84 8.23 7.79 -7.64
CA LEU A 84 7.59 6.52 -7.28
C LEU A 84 7.71 5.52 -8.43
N ASP A 85 8.83 4.80 -8.51
CA ASP A 85 9.07 3.78 -9.54
C ASP A 85 9.15 2.36 -8.97
N PHE A 86 8.25 1.49 -9.44
CA PHE A 86 8.17 0.08 -9.08
C PHE A 86 8.83 -0.85 -10.13
N GLY A 87 9.50 -0.26 -11.13
CA GLY A 87 10.22 -0.95 -12.18
C GLY A 87 11.42 -1.77 -11.71
N VAL A 88 11.88 -2.66 -12.58
CA VAL A 88 13.16 -3.36 -12.42
C VAL A 88 14.24 -2.42 -12.94
N CYS A 89 15.23 -2.06 -12.11
CA CYS A 89 16.39 -1.33 -12.61
C CYS A 89 16.98 -2.09 -13.79
N PRO A 90 17.35 -1.42 -14.90
CA PRO A 90 18.33 -1.98 -15.80
C PRO A 90 19.51 -2.46 -14.96
N ALA A 91 20.01 -3.67 -15.23
CA ALA A 91 21.24 -4.13 -14.63
C ALA A 91 22.32 -3.10 -14.98
N GLY A 92 22.68 -2.25 -14.02
CA GLY A 92 23.89 -1.43 -14.12
C GLY A 92 25.10 -2.36 -14.27
N PRO A 93 26.21 -1.87 -14.83
CA PRO A 93 27.41 -2.68 -15.01
C PRO A 93 27.87 -3.29 -13.67
N PRO A 94 28.59 -4.43 -13.68
CA PRO A 94 28.92 -5.25 -12.49
C PRO A 94 29.74 -4.55 -11.39
N HIS A 95 30.04 -3.26 -11.55
CA HIS A 95 30.95 -2.48 -10.72
C HIS A 95 30.34 -1.17 -10.20
N CYS A 96 29.02 -0.99 -10.30
CA CYS A 96 28.36 0.14 -9.67
C CYS A 96 28.18 -0.08 -8.16
N SER A 97 29.26 0.13 -7.42
CA SER A 97 29.25 0.34 -5.96
C SER A 97 28.73 1.74 -5.62
N ARG A 98 27.53 2.10 -6.09
CA ARG A 98 26.84 3.30 -5.60
C ARG A 98 25.82 2.89 -4.54
N PRO A 99 25.81 3.53 -3.36
CA PRO A 99 24.78 3.30 -2.37
C PRO A 99 23.42 3.68 -2.98
N SER A 100 22.37 3.02 -2.50
CA SER A 100 20.95 3.10 -2.90
C SER A 100 20.37 4.52 -2.99
N HIS A 101 20.84 5.29 -3.96
CA HIS A 101 20.41 6.66 -4.28
C HIS A 101 19.60 6.74 -5.57
N ASP A 102 19.58 5.66 -6.35
CA ASP A 102 18.70 5.52 -7.51
C ASP A 102 17.41 4.88 -6.99
N GLY A 103 16.27 5.57 -7.12
CA GLY A 103 14.92 5.26 -6.56
C GLY A 103 14.27 3.96 -7.03
N CYS A 104 15.08 2.93 -7.23
CA CYS A 104 14.72 1.60 -7.67
C CYS A 104 14.21 0.75 -6.51
N VAL A 105 12.89 0.57 -6.47
CA VAL A 105 12.20 -0.25 -5.46
C VAL A 105 12.33 -1.75 -5.74
N GLY A 106 12.87 -2.14 -6.90
CA GLY A 106 12.84 -3.51 -7.41
C GLY A 106 13.20 -4.59 -6.38
N ASN A 107 14.32 -4.49 -5.66
CA ASN A 107 14.72 -5.57 -4.75
C ASN A 107 14.19 -5.43 -3.30
N ALA A 108 13.03 -4.80 -3.12
CA ALA A 108 12.40 -4.68 -1.81
C ALA A 108 11.43 -5.83 -1.55
N GLU A 109 11.49 -6.36 -0.34
CA GLU A 109 10.45 -7.24 0.19
C GLU A 109 9.43 -6.39 0.95
N VAL A 110 8.16 -6.48 0.56
CA VAL A 110 7.09 -5.63 1.10
C VAL A 110 5.91 -6.47 1.58
N SER A 111 5.17 -5.95 2.56
CA SER A 111 3.89 -6.53 2.98
C SER A 111 2.85 -6.31 1.91
N VAL A 112 2.24 -7.39 1.43
CA VAL A 112 1.18 -7.36 0.41
C VAL A 112 -0.04 -6.60 0.92
N PHE A 113 -0.41 -6.83 2.18
CA PHE A 113 -1.53 -6.16 2.83
C PHE A 113 -1.31 -4.65 2.95
N GLU A 114 -0.18 -4.23 3.50
CA GLU A 114 0.09 -2.81 3.76
C GLU A 114 0.28 -2.03 2.47
N VAL A 115 0.95 -2.63 1.47
CA VAL A 115 1.08 -2.00 0.14
C VAL A 115 -0.28 -1.90 -0.56
N ASN A 116 -1.15 -2.90 -0.41
CA ASN A 116 -2.49 -2.84 -0.98
C ASN A 116 -3.32 -1.70 -0.38
N ILE A 117 -3.46 -1.67 0.95
CA ILE A 117 -4.38 -0.70 1.58
C ILE A 117 -3.87 0.74 1.54
N ARG A 118 -2.55 0.95 1.58
CA ARG A 118 -1.95 2.30 1.61
C ARG A 118 -1.67 2.83 0.22
N PHE A 119 -0.92 2.08 -0.58
CA PHE A 119 -0.48 2.57 -1.88
C PHE A 119 -1.53 2.36 -2.96
N ILE A 120 -2.03 1.13 -3.16
CA ILE A 120 -3.05 0.88 -4.18
C ILE A 120 -4.33 1.64 -3.80
N GLY A 121 -4.76 1.56 -2.53
CA GLY A 121 -5.88 2.33 -2.01
C GLY A 121 -5.72 3.84 -2.22
N GLY A 122 -4.62 4.44 -1.76
CA GLY A 122 -4.36 5.89 -1.88
C GLY A 122 -4.25 6.37 -3.31
N LEU A 123 -3.57 5.62 -4.20
CA LEU A 123 -3.47 5.94 -5.63
C LEU A 123 -4.84 5.84 -6.34
N LEU A 124 -5.64 4.83 -6.02
CA LEU A 124 -7.00 4.71 -6.57
C LEU A 124 -7.89 5.86 -6.09
N ALA A 125 -7.82 6.22 -4.81
CA ALA A 125 -8.58 7.35 -4.26
C ALA A 125 -8.18 8.68 -4.94
N ALA A 126 -6.87 8.93 -5.07
CA ALA A 126 -6.36 10.10 -5.79
C ALA A 126 -6.80 10.13 -7.26
N TYR A 127 -6.82 8.97 -7.94
CA TYR A 127 -7.36 8.87 -9.30
C TYR A 127 -8.85 9.24 -9.38
N TYR A 128 -9.69 8.64 -8.53
CA TYR A 128 -11.14 8.90 -8.56
C TYR A 128 -11.50 10.35 -8.21
N LEU A 129 -10.72 11.00 -7.33
CA LEU A 129 -10.94 12.40 -6.95
C LEU A 129 -10.43 13.39 -8.00
N SER A 130 -9.24 13.15 -8.56
CA SER A 130 -8.55 14.12 -9.43
C SER A 130 -8.72 13.87 -10.93
N GLY A 131 -9.09 12.66 -11.35
CA GLY A 131 -9.13 12.24 -12.74
C GLY A 131 -7.76 12.03 -13.40
N GLN A 132 -6.67 12.10 -12.63
CA GLN A 132 -5.32 12.01 -13.20
C GLN A 132 -4.87 10.57 -13.45
N GLU A 133 -4.80 10.19 -14.72
CA GLU A 133 -4.47 8.82 -15.17
C GLU A 133 -3.15 8.28 -14.61
N MET A 134 -2.16 9.13 -14.31
CA MET A 134 -0.88 8.71 -13.72
C MET A 134 -1.09 7.88 -12.44
N PHE A 135 -2.01 8.28 -11.56
CA PHE A 135 -2.27 7.53 -10.32
C PHE A 135 -2.82 6.12 -10.59
N LYS A 136 -3.75 6.00 -11.54
CA LYS A 136 -4.26 4.69 -11.99
C LYS A 136 -3.13 3.83 -12.57
N LEU A 137 -2.27 4.39 -13.40
CA LEU A 137 -1.14 3.66 -13.98
C LEU A 137 -0.19 3.13 -12.89
N LYS A 138 0.16 3.96 -11.90
CA LYS A 138 1.01 3.54 -10.77
C LYS A 138 0.33 2.46 -9.92
N ALA A 139 -0.98 2.58 -9.67
CA ALA A 139 -1.74 1.58 -8.92
C ALA A 139 -1.74 0.22 -9.63
N VAL A 140 -1.93 0.21 -10.96
CA VAL A 140 -1.90 -1.01 -11.78
C VAL A 140 -0.51 -1.64 -11.79
N GLN A 141 0.54 -0.84 -12.01
CA GLN A 141 1.93 -1.32 -11.96
C GLN A 141 2.25 -2.02 -10.63
N LEU A 142 1.85 -1.41 -9.52
CA LEU A 142 2.07 -1.98 -8.20
C LEU A 142 1.25 -3.27 -7.99
N ALA A 143 -0.02 -3.29 -8.42
CA ALA A 143 -0.86 -4.46 -8.33
C ALA A 143 -0.30 -5.66 -9.11
N GLU A 144 0.25 -5.43 -10.30
CA GLU A 144 0.92 -6.47 -11.09
C GLU A 144 2.09 -7.10 -10.33
N LYS A 145 2.85 -6.29 -9.57
CA LYS A 145 3.94 -6.78 -8.72
C LYS A 145 3.47 -7.58 -7.51
N LEU A 146 2.21 -7.41 -7.06
CA LEU A 146 1.63 -8.18 -5.97
C LEU A 146 1.02 -9.52 -6.42
N LEU A 147 0.70 -9.69 -7.71
CA LEU A 147 0.11 -10.93 -8.22
C LEU A 147 0.92 -12.21 -7.89
N PRO A 148 2.27 -12.22 -7.90
CA PRO A 148 3.05 -13.38 -7.50
C PRO A 148 2.81 -13.84 -6.06
N ALA A 149 2.35 -12.98 -5.15
CA ALA A 149 2.04 -13.36 -3.77
C ALA A 149 0.97 -14.45 -3.70
N PHE A 150 0.07 -14.51 -4.69
CA PHE A 150 -1.00 -15.50 -4.78
C PHE A 150 -0.56 -16.84 -5.39
N ASN A 151 0.73 -16.99 -5.74
CA ASN A 151 1.28 -18.24 -6.28
C ASN A 151 1.55 -19.22 -5.14
N THR A 152 0.47 -19.69 -4.54
CA THR A 152 0.46 -20.70 -3.47
C THR A 152 -0.46 -21.84 -3.89
N PRO A 153 -0.28 -23.06 -3.34
CA PRO A 153 -1.15 -24.19 -3.68
C PRO A 153 -2.64 -23.92 -3.45
N THR A 154 -2.98 -23.12 -2.44
CA THR A 154 -4.38 -22.78 -2.13
C THR A 154 -4.87 -21.51 -2.80
N GLY A 155 -3.99 -20.68 -3.36
CA GLY A 155 -4.29 -19.34 -3.84
C GLY A 155 -4.48 -18.29 -2.73
N ILE A 156 -4.31 -18.66 -1.45
CA ILE A 156 -4.19 -17.69 -0.34
C ILE A 156 -2.81 -17.03 -0.44
N PRO A 157 -2.71 -15.69 -0.48
CA PRO A 157 -1.45 -15.02 -0.73
C PRO A 157 -0.46 -15.17 0.44
N TRP A 158 0.82 -15.09 0.10
CA TRP A 158 1.90 -14.82 1.05
C TRP A 158 1.73 -13.43 1.69
N ALA A 159 2.15 -13.27 2.95
CA ALA A 159 2.15 -12.00 3.66
C ALA A 159 3.11 -10.97 3.03
N MET A 160 4.28 -11.45 2.60
CA MET A 160 5.35 -10.66 2.03
C MET A 160 5.68 -11.13 0.61
N VAL A 161 6.07 -10.19 -0.26
CA VAL A 161 6.56 -10.47 -1.61
C VAL A 161 7.73 -9.56 -1.98
N ASN A 162 8.72 -10.10 -2.67
CA ASN A 162 9.77 -9.29 -3.29
C ASN A 162 9.30 -8.74 -4.65
N LEU A 163 9.34 -7.42 -4.82
CA LEU A 163 8.76 -6.74 -5.99
C LEU A 163 9.53 -6.97 -7.31
N LYS A 164 10.75 -7.50 -7.27
CA LYS A 164 11.56 -7.86 -8.46
C LYS A 164 11.49 -9.34 -8.74
N SER A 165 11.75 -10.19 -7.74
CA SER A 165 11.80 -11.64 -7.96
C SER A 165 10.43 -12.31 -7.93
N GLY A 166 9.42 -11.67 -7.35
CA GLY A 166 8.09 -12.26 -7.12
C GLY A 166 8.09 -13.37 -6.05
N VAL A 167 9.22 -13.61 -5.38
CA VAL A 167 9.31 -14.62 -4.31
C VAL A 167 8.53 -14.11 -3.10
N GLY A 168 7.57 -14.90 -2.63
CA GLY A 168 6.77 -14.59 -1.45
C GLY A 168 7.06 -15.52 -0.26
N ARG A 169 6.81 -15.00 0.94
CA ARG A 169 6.87 -15.74 2.20
C ARG A 169 5.91 -15.18 3.24
N ASN A 170 5.65 -15.96 4.29
CA ASN A 170 4.93 -15.48 5.47
C ASN A 170 5.88 -14.95 6.54
N TRP A 171 5.32 -14.29 7.55
CA TRP A 171 6.05 -13.84 8.73
C TRP A 171 6.68 -15.02 9.46
N GLY A 172 7.95 -14.88 9.89
CA GLY A 172 8.68 -15.96 10.57
C GLY A 172 8.06 -16.37 11.91
N TRP A 173 7.30 -15.47 12.53
CA TRP A 173 6.57 -15.70 13.79
C TRP A 173 5.15 -16.21 13.59
N ALA A 174 4.62 -16.23 12.36
CA ALA A 174 3.24 -16.66 12.12
C ALA A 174 3.09 -18.17 12.33
N SER A 175 2.01 -18.55 13.01
CA SER A 175 1.70 -19.93 13.37
C SER A 175 1.80 -20.88 12.19
N ALA A 176 2.69 -21.87 12.28
CA ALA A 176 2.96 -22.87 11.23
C ALA A 176 3.20 -22.28 9.82
N GLY A 177 3.79 -21.08 9.74
CA GLY A 177 4.02 -20.38 8.47
C GLY A 177 2.71 -19.99 7.76
N SER A 178 1.65 -19.71 8.51
CA SER A 178 0.33 -19.33 7.99
C SER A 178 0.27 -17.88 7.53
N SER A 179 -0.68 -17.60 6.64
CA SER A 179 -1.08 -16.25 6.26
C SER A 179 -2.13 -15.73 7.25
N ILE A 180 -2.21 -14.41 7.43
CA ILE A 180 -3.07 -13.78 8.44
C ILE A 180 -4.41 -13.37 7.80
N LEU A 181 -5.52 -13.71 8.46
CA LEU A 181 -6.88 -13.50 7.98
C LEU A 181 -7.15 -12.06 7.54
N ALA A 182 -6.75 -11.08 8.35
CA ALA A 182 -6.90 -9.67 8.02
C ALA A 182 -6.06 -9.27 6.80
N GLU A 183 -4.85 -9.83 6.65
CA GLU A 183 -3.97 -9.49 5.54
C GLU A 183 -4.53 -9.96 4.19
N PHE A 184 -4.88 -11.25 4.06
CA PHE A 184 -5.43 -11.76 2.81
C PHE A 184 -6.93 -11.42 2.62
N GLY A 185 -7.63 -11.12 3.71
CA GLY A 185 -9.05 -10.74 3.68
C GLY A 185 -9.30 -9.31 3.24
N THR A 186 -8.30 -8.43 3.37
CA THR A 186 -8.39 -6.98 3.11
C THR A 186 -7.65 -6.59 1.83
N LEU A 187 -7.90 -7.35 0.77
CA LEU A 187 -7.44 -7.05 -0.60
C LEU A 187 -8.61 -6.81 -1.56
N HIS A 188 -9.84 -7.04 -1.08
CA HIS A 188 -11.00 -7.27 -1.93
C HIS A 188 -11.44 -6.01 -2.67
N MET A 189 -11.50 -4.87 -1.99
CA MET A 189 -12.02 -3.63 -2.56
C MET A 189 -11.09 -3.11 -3.65
N GLU A 190 -9.80 -3.05 -3.36
CA GLU A 190 -8.78 -2.52 -4.26
C GLU A 190 -8.68 -3.39 -5.53
N PHE A 191 -8.66 -4.72 -5.39
CA PHE A 191 -8.60 -5.65 -6.52
C PHE A 191 -9.87 -5.64 -7.39
N VAL A 192 -11.04 -5.41 -6.79
CA VAL A 192 -12.29 -5.21 -7.55
C VAL A 192 -12.18 -3.93 -8.40
N HIS A 193 -11.74 -2.82 -7.82
CA HIS A 193 -11.56 -1.57 -8.56
C HIS A 193 -10.48 -1.68 -9.64
N LEU A 194 -9.38 -2.40 -9.39
CA LEU A 194 -8.37 -2.68 -10.41
C LEU A 194 -8.96 -3.43 -11.62
N THR A 195 -9.82 -4.43 -11.36
CA THR A 195 -10.53 -5.14 -12.45
C THR A 195 -11.45 -4.18 -13.22
N TYR A 196 -12.20 -3.36 -12.50
CA TYR A 196 -13.11 -2.39 -13.10
C TYR A 196 -12.37 -1.40 -14.02
N LEU A 197 -11.24 -0.84 -13.57
CA LEU A 197 -10.48 0.17 -14.30
C LEU A 197 -9.65 -0.37 -15.46
N THR A 198 -9.22 -1.63 -15.38
CA THR A 198 -8.32 -2.24 -16.40
C THR A 198 -9.04 -3.19 -17.35
N GLY A 199 -10.22 -3.67 -16.98
CA GLY A 199 -10.89 -4.79 -17.66
C GLY A 199 -10.20 -6.15 -17.44
N ASN A 200 -9.10 -6.22 -16.68
CA ASN A 200 -8.38 -7.46 -16.43
C ASN A 200 -9.05 -8.26 -15.29
N PRO A 201 -9.69 -9.42 -15.58
CA PRO A 201 -10.42 -10.18 -14.57
C PRO A 201 -9.51 -10.85 -13.53
N ALA A 202 -8.19 -10.89 -13.75
CA ALA A 202 -7.26 -11.57 -12.86
C ALA A 202 -7.35 -11.06 -11.42
N TYR A 203 -7.44 -9.75 -11.19
CA TYR A 203 -7.50 -9.19 -9.84
C TYR A 203 -8.76 -9.66 -9.11
N TYR A 204 -9.94 -9.51 -9.71
CA TYR A 204 -11.21 -9.96 -9.15
C TYR A 204 -11.19 -11.47 -8.87
N GLN A 205 -10.68 -12.27 -9.82
CA GLN A 205 -10.60 -13.72 -9.65
C GLN A 205 -9.75 -14.12 -8.45
N LYS A 206 -8.62 -13.44 -8.18
CA LYS A 206 -7.78 -13.73 -7.00
C LYS A 206 -8.56 -13.52 -5.69
N VAL A 207 -9.20 -12.38 -5.51
CA VAL A 207 -9.91 -12.08 -4.25
C VAL A 207 -11.24 -12.84 -4.11
N MET A 208 -11.89 -13.19 -5.21
CA MET A 208 -13.06 -14.07 -5.19
C MET A 208 -12.69 -15.52 -4.88
N HIS A 209 -11.52 -15.98 -5.31
CA HIS A 209 -11.02 -17.30 -4.95
C HIS A 209 -10.86 -17.42 -3.44
N ILE A 210 -10.31 -16.41 -2.77
CA ILE A 210 -10.23 -16.35 -1.29
C ILE A 210 -11.62 -16.52 -0.67
N ARG A 211 -12.62 -15.75 -1.12
CA ARG A 211 -14.00 -15.84 -0.61
C ARG A 211 -14.60 -17.24 -0.81
N LYS A 212 -14.44 -17.83 -1.99
CA LYS A 212 -14.94 -19.17 -2.32
C LYS A 212 -14.27 -20.24 -1.47
N LEU A 213 -12.98 -20.11 -1.18
CA LEU A 213 -12.25 -21.02 -0.32
C LEU A 213 -12.77 -20.91 1.12
N LEU A 214 -12.79 -19.70 1.69
CA LEU A 214 -13.26 -19.46 3.06
C LEU A 214 -14.72 -19.88 3.30
N ALA A 215 -15.59 -19.73 2.30
CA ALA A 215 -16.99 -20.14 2.39
C ALA A 215 -17.18 -21.67 2.49
N LYS A 216 -16.21 -22.46 2.02
CA LYS A 216 -16.23 -23.92 2.06
C LYS A 216 -15.53 -24.51 3.29
N MET A 217 -14.83 -23.68 4.06
CA MET A 217 -14.08 -24.14 5.23
C MET A 217 -14.98 -24.26 6.45
N ASP A 218 -14.74 -25.27 7.27
CA ASP A 218 -15.34 -25.37 8.59
C ASP A 218 -14.88 -24.21 9.48
N ARG A 219 -15.82 -23.65 10.23
CA ARG A 219 -15.59 -22.51 11.11
C ARG A 219 -15.79 -22.97 12.56
N PRO A 220 -14.72 -23.15 13.35
CA PRO A 220 -14.86 -23.61 14.72
C PRO A 220 -15.75 -22.63 15.50
N ASN A 221 -16.86 -23.14 16.03
CA ASN A 221 -17.87 -22.34 16.73
C ASN A 221 -18.44 -21.17 15.91
N GLY A 222 -18.44 -21.28 14.58
CA GLY A 222 -18.87 -20.20 13.68
C GLY A 222 -17.87 -19.05 13.53
N LEU A 223 -16.67 -19.17 14.11
CA LEU A 223 -15.61 -18.14 14.08
C LEU A 223 -14.58 -18.44 13.00
N TYR A 224 -13.92 -17.39 12.51
CA TYR A 224 -12.78 -17.50 11.60
C TYR A 224 -11.47 -17.41 12.42
N PRO A 225 -10.63 -18.46 12.42
CA PRO A 225 -9.28 -18.37 12.95
C PRO A 225 -8.44 -17.34 12.20
N ASN A 226 -7.52 -16.68 12.91
CA ASN A 226 -6.70 -15.62 12.33
C ASN A 226 -5.59 -16.15 11.40
N TYR A 227 -5.30 -17.46 11.41
CA TYR A 227 -4.20 -18.05 10.66
C TYR A 227 -4.72 -19.10 9.69
N LEU A 228 -4.36 -18.98 8.41
CA LEU A 228 -4.67 -19.96 7.38
C LEU A 228 -3.41 -20.36 6.63
N ASN A 229 -3.06 -21.65 6.62
CA ASN A 229 -1.86 -22.11 5.95
C ASN A 229 -2.03 -22.06 4.42
N PRO A 230 -1.23 -21.28 3.67
CA PRO A 230 -1.42 -21.10 2.23
C PRO A 230 -0.96 -22.30 1.39
N ARG A 231 -0.29 -23.30 2.00
CA ARG A 231 0.10 -24.54 1.32
C ARG A 231 -0.93 -25.65 1.51
N THR A 232 -1.51 -25.77 2.70
CA THR A 232 -2.39 -26.88 3.06
C THR A 232 -3.88 -26.51 3.09
N GLY A 233 -4.20 -25.22 3.20
CA GLY A 233 -5.59 -24.75 3.32
C GLY A 233 -6.24 -25.11 4.65
N ARG A 234 -5.43 -25.36 5.70
CA ARG A 234 -5.91 -25.66 7.05
C ARG A 234 -5.75 -24.45 7.96
N TRP A 235 -6.70 -24.26 8.86
CA TRP A 235 -6.59 -23.27 9.93
C TRP A 235 -5.37 -23.56 10.81
N GLY A 236 -4.61 -22.52 11.13
CA GLY A 236 -3.58 -22.53 12.16
C GLY A 236 -4.19 -22.27 13.54
N GLN A 237 -3.41 -22.59 14.58
CA GLN A 237 -3.71 -22.23 15.98
C GLN A 237 -3.14 -20.87 16.31
#